data_AF-A0A7J6Q6Y6-F1
#
_entry.id   AF-A0A7J6Q6Y6-F1
#
_cell.length_a   1.000
_cell.length_b   1.000
_cell.length_c   1.000
_cell.angle_alpha   90.00
_cell.angle_beta   90.00
_cell.angle_gamma   90.00
#
_symmetry.space_group_name_H-M   'P 1'
#
loop_
_entity.id
_entity.type
_entity.pdbx_description
1 polymer ?
#
loop_
_entity_poly.entity_id
_entity_poly.type
_entity_poly.pdbx_seq_one_letter_code
_entity_poly.pdbx_strand_id
1 'polypeptide(L)' 'MRMVEPEVSQKLSGFTHNAVTCVGMATKMPVIISDRIIDELPYEDFWLGGGHIDLKLRMCKEEFLSVFDPVVADITV' A
#
# COMPACT_ATOMS: atom_id res chain seq x y z
N MET A 1 3.31 -8.29 -14.75
CA MET A 1 3.97 -7.09 -14.15
C MET A 1 5.44 -7.41 -13.90
N ARG A 2 6.31 -6.41 -13.75
CA ARG A 2 7.70 -6.59 -13.32
C ARG A 2 8.03 -5.60 -12.20
N MET A 3 8.98 -5.96 -11.34
CA MET A 3 9.51 -5.03 -10.35
C MET A 3 10.25 -3.87 -11.04
N VAL A 4 10.13 -2.68 -10.44
CA VAL A 4 10.91 -1.51 -10.83
C VAL A 4 12.24 -1.50 -10.08
N GLU A 5 13.24 -0.81 -10.65
CA GLU A 5 14.53 -0.61 -9.97
C GLU A 5 14.35 0.26 -8.71
N PRO A 6 15.19 0.07 -7.66
CA PRO A 6 15.08 0.80 -6.41
C PRO A 6 15.11 2.34 -6.58
N GLU A 7 15.99 2.88 -7.45
CA GLU A 7 16.06 4.34 -7.65
C GLU A 7 14.78 4.89 -8.29
N VAL A 8 14.17 4.12 -9.20
CA VAL A 8 12.90 4.49 -9.82
C VAL A 8 11.77 4.45 -8.79
N SER A 9 11.72 3.43 -7.94
CA SER A 9 10.77 3.33 -6.83
C SER A 9 10.87 4.53 -5.89
N GLN A 10 12.09 4.93 -5.50
CA GLN A 10 12.29 6.08 -4.62
C GLN A 10 11.85 7.39 -5.28
N LYS A 11 12.17 7.59 -6.57
CA LYS A 11 11.76 8.79 -7.31
C LYS A 11 10.24 8.90 -7.46
N LEU A 12 9.56 7.79 -7.73
CA LEU A 12 8.11 7.78 -7.91
C LEU A 12 7.36 7.90 -6.57
N SER A 13 7.77 7.13 -5.57
CA SER A 13 7.08 7.09 -4.28
C SER A 13 7.46 8.26 -3.36
N GLY A 14 8.68 8.78 -3.46
CA GLY A 14 9.23 9.74 -2.50
C GLY A 14 9.79 9.09 -1.23
N PHE A 15 9.76 7.75 -1.12
CA PHE A 15 10.22 7.01 0.05
C PHE A 15 11.42 6.15 -0.26
N THR A 16 12.31 6.00 0.73
CA THR A 16 13.45 5.08 0.66
C THR A 16 12.98 3.62 0.75
N HIS A 17 13.91 2.72 0.44
CA HIS A 17 13.69 1.28 0.62
C HIS A 17 13.18 0.97 2.05
N ASN A 18 12.25 0.02 2.16
CA ASN A 18 11.52 -0.36 3.39
C ASN A 18 10.58 0.69 4.00
N ALA A 19 10.52 1.91 3.47
CA ALA A 19 9.62 2.97 3.97
C ALA A 19 8.40 3.20 3.06
N VAL A 20 8.33 2.55 1.89
CA VAL A 20 7.31 2.80 0.87
C VAL A 20 5.89 2.57 1.42
N THR A 21 5.01 3.52 1.13
CA THR A 21 3.58 3.48 1.46
C THR A 21 2.78 4.14 0.34
N CYS A 22 1.47 3.86 0.27
CA CYS A 22 0.56 4.52 -0.68
C CYS A 22 0.08 5.89 -0.18
N VAL A 23 0.39 6.26 1.07
CA VAL A 23 0.04 7.55 1.67
C VAL A 23 1.09 8.61 1.29
N GLY A 24 0.64 9.75 0.75
CA GLY A 24 1.52 10.91 0.54
C GLY A 24 2.65 10.71 -0.48
N MET A 25 2.45 9.83 -1.47
CA MET A 25 3.46 9.55 -2.49
C MET A 25 3.80 10.79 -3.33
N ALA A 26 5.05 10.92 -3.75
CA ALA A 26 5.50 11.99 -4.63
C ALA A 26 4.78 12.00 -5.99
N THR A 27 4.44 10.81 -6.50
CA THR A 27 3.63 10.62 -7.71
C THR A 27 2.36 9.86 -7.34
N LYS A 28 1.18 10.39 -7.69
CA LYS A 28 -0.10 9.68 -7.52
C LYS A 28 -0.11 8.44 -8.42
N MET A 29 -0.32 7.27 -7.82
CA MET A 29 -0.35 5.98 -8.51
C MET A 29 -1.62 5.20 -8.14
N PRO A 30 -2.15 4.36 -9.05
CA PRO A 30 -3.24 3.46 -8.72
C PRO A 30 -2.78 2.44 -7.66
N VAL A 31 -3.66 2.14 -6.71
CA VAL A 31 -3.41 1.16 -5.64
C VAL A 31 -4.16 -0.12 -5.97
N ILE A 32 -3.49 -1.26 -5.84
CA ILE A 32 -4.11 -2.58 -5.88
C ILE A 32 -3.92 -3.20 -4.50
N ILE A 33 -4.99 -3.70 -3.91
CA ILE A 33 -4.96 -4.44 -2.64
C ILE A 33 -5.43 -5.87 -2.87
N SER A 34 -4.79 -6.82 -2.18
CA SER A 34 -5.21 -8.22 -2.26
C SER A 34 -6.62 -8.39 -1.69
N ASP A 35 -7.46 -9.07 -2.45
CA ASP A 35 -8.76 -9.59 -2.02
C ASP A 35 -8.68 -10.32 -0.67
N ARG A 36 -7.63 -11.11 -0.43
CA ARG A 36 -7.44 -11.84 0.84
C ARG A 36 -7.32 -10.90 2.06
N ILE A 37 -6.76 -9.69 1.90
CA ILE A 37 -6.75 -8.69 2.99
C ILE A 37 -8.17 -8.21 3.27
N ILE A 38 -8.96 -7.98 2.22
CA ILE A 38 -10.33 -7.45 2.35
C ILE A 38 -11.28 -8.53 2.87
N ASP A 39 -11.30 -9.69 2.21
CA ASP A 39 -12.32 -10.74 2.34
C ASP A 39 -11.97 -11.83 3.36
N GLU A 40 -10.69 -12.18 3.53
CA GLU A 40 -10.28 -13.31 4.39
C GLU A 40 -9.76 -12.88 5.77
N LEU A 41 -9.20 -11.68 5.91
CA LEU A 41 -8.65 -11.21 7.19
C LEU A 41 -9.78 -10.99 8.22
N PRO A 42 -9.78 -11.65 9.39
CA PRO A 42 -10.89 -11.60 10.35
C PRO A 42 -10.89 -10.33 11.23
N TYR A 43 -10.16 -9.30 10.82
CA TYR A 43 -10.02 -8.03 11.53
C TYR A 43 -10.43 -6.88 10.62
N GLU A 44 -11.03 -5.84 11.18
CA GLU A 44 -11.36 -4.62 10.43
C GLU A 44 -10.12 -3.78 10.08
N ASP A 45 -9.06 -3.95 10.85
CA ASP A 45 -7.81 -3.21 10.68
C ASP A 45 -6.70 -4.08 10.10
N PHE A 46 -5.83 -3.46 9.29
CA PHE A 46 -4.55 -4.02 8.87
C PHE A 46 -3.41 -2.99 9.04
N TRP A 47 -2.16 -3.43 8.87
CA TRP A 47 -0.98 -2.58 9.05
C TRP A 47 -0.27 -2.31 7.73
N LEU A 48 0.04 -1.05 7.47
CA LEU A 48 0.79 -0.55 6.31
C LEU A 48 2.08 0.15 6.77
N GLY A 49 3.09 0.26 5.91
CA GLY A 49 4.19 1.19 6.14
C GLY A 49 3.71 2.65 6.25
N GLY A 50 4.38 3.47 7.07
CA GLY A 50 3.99 4.85 7.31
C GLY A 50 4.86 5.92 6.64
N GLY A 51 5.70 5.56 5.66
CA GLY A 51 6.62 6.52 5.03
C GLY A 51 7.97 6.67 5.74
N HIS A 52 8.21 5.84 6.77
CA HIS A 52 9.48 5.73 7.48
C HIS A 52 9.73 4.26 7.85
N ILE A 53 11.00 3.85 7.97
CA ILE A 53 11.39 2.44 8.22
C ILE A 53 10.82 1.90 9.54
N ASP A 54 10.69 2.77 10.55
CA ASP A 54 10.22 2.41 11.89
C ASP A 54 8.75 2.78 12.15
N LEU A 55 8.00 3.20 11.12
CA LEU A 55 6.61 3.64 11.28
C LEU A 55 5.64 2.70 10.57
N LYS A 56 4.61 2.27 11.31
CA LYS A 56 3.46 1.53 10.78
C LYS A 56 2.18 2.29 11.03
N LEU A 57 1.27 2.25 10.06
CA LEU A 57 -0.06 2.82 10.15
C LEU A 57 -1.06 1.68 10.32
N ARG A 58 -1.93 1.79 11.31
CA ARG A 58 -3.12 0.95 11.43
C ARG A 58 -4.20 1.56 10.53
N MET A 59 -4.71 0.79 9.59
CA MET A 59 -5.68 1.22 8.60
C MET A 59 -6.95 0.38 8.74
N CYS A 60 -8.10 1.04 8.86
CA CYS A 60 -9.41 0.38 8.73
C CYS A 60 -9.68 0.06 7.26
N LYS A 61 -10.20 -1.14 6.98
CA LYS A 61 -10.53 -1.59 5.61
C LYS A 61 -11.53 -0.65 4.92
N GLU A 62 -12.63 -0.31 5.58
CA GLU A 62 -13.68 0.53 4.99
C GLU A 62 -13.17 1.94 4.66
N GLU A 63 -12.42 2.55 5.58
CA GLU A 63 -11.80 3.84 5.35
C GLU A 63 -10.78 3.77 4.22
N PHE A 64 -9.95 2.72 4.18
CA PHE A 64 -8.98 2.52 3.11
C PHE A 64 -9.66 2.40 1.75
N LEU A 65 -10.71 1.58 1.64
CA LEU A 65 -11.47 1.41 0.39
C LEU A 65 -12.13 2.72 -0.05
N SER A 66 -12.73 3.47 0.87
CA SER A 66 -13.41 4.73 0.54
C SER A 66 -12.47 5.87 0.16
N VAL A 67 -11.28 5.95 0.76
CA VAL A 67 -10.31 7.04 0.54
C VAL A 67 -9.41 6.77 -0.65
N PHE A 68 -8.90 5.53 -0.78
CA PHE A 68 -7.93 5.19 -1.82
C PHE A 68 -8.57 4.70 -3.12
N ASP A 69 -9.84 4.29 -3.09
CA ASP A 69 -10.54 3.66 -4.22
C ASP A 69 -9.66 2.62 -4.94
N PRO A 70 -9.12 1.62 -4.21
CA PRO A 70 -8.17 0.68 -4.79
C PRO A 70 -8.86 -0.37 -5.64
N VAL A 71 -8.11 -0.98 -6.57
CA VAL A 71 -8.54 -2.22 -7.21
C VAL A 71 -8.35 -3.37 -6.23
N VAL A 72 -9.42 -4.10 -5.92
CA VAL A 72 -9.37 -5.34 -5.12
C VAL A 72 -9.23 -6.52 -6.08
N ALA A 73 -8.17 -7.32 -5.94
CA ALA A 73 -7.89 -8.44 -6.86
C ALA A 73 -7.04 -9.54 -6.22
N ASP A 74 -7.11 -10.76 -6.76
CA ASP A 74 -6.15 -11.83 -6.47
C ASP A 74 -4.81 -11.49 -7.12
N ILE A 75 -3.85 -11.11 -6.27
CA ILE A 75 -2.48 -10.73 -6.65
C ILE A 75 -1.44 -11.51 -5.84
N THR A 76 -1.86 -12.61 -5.22
CA THR A 76 -0.97 -13.51 -4.48
C THR A 76 -0.52 -14.66 -5.39
N VAL A 77 0.71 -15.13 -5.18
CA VAL A 77 1.30 -16.29 -5.89
C VAL A 77 1.69 -17.37 -4.90
#